data_AF-A0AAE2EIN1-F1
#
_entry.id   AF-A0AAE2EIN1-F1
#
_cell.length_a   1.000
_cell.length_b   1.000
_cell.length_c   1.000
_cell.angle_alpha   90.00
_cell.angle_beta   90.00
_cell.angle_gamma   90.00
#
_symmetry.space_group_name_H-M   'P 1'
#
loop_
_entity.id
_entity.type
_entity.pdbx_description
1 polymer ?
#
loop_
_entity_poly.entity_id
_entity_poly.type
_entity_poly.pdbx_seq_one_letter_code
_entity_poly.pdbx_strand_id
1 'polypeptide(L)' 'MHNQKNAFIEFFYRFSRSFAGVFGFVILATLIVLSLIIPLTTKDPLIIDVENRNETFFTNGHILGTDALGRDLWG' A
#
# COMPACT_ATOMS: atom_id res chain seq x y z
N MET A 1 5.43 -20.56 -41.43
CA MET A 1 6.43 -20.12 -40.44
C MET A 1 5.76 -20.07 -39.07
N HIS A 2 6.13 -20.97 -38.16
CA HIS A 2 5.57 -20.99 -36.80
C HIS A 2 6.35 -19.97 -35.97
N ASN A 3 5.82 -18.76 -35.82
CA ASN A 3 6.38 -17.76 -34.90
C ASN A 3 6.24 -18.31 -33.48
N GLN A 4 7.33 -18.85 -32.94
CA GLN A 4 7.44 -19.25 -31.54
C GLN A 4 7.28 -17.98 -30.70
N LYS A 5 6.05 -17.71 -30.23
CA LYS A 5 5.79 -16.57 -29.35
C LYS A 5 6.51 -16.85 -28.03
N ASN A 6 7.27 -15.87 -27.54
CA ASN A 6 7.94 -15.98 -26.24
C ASN A 6 6.93 -16.36 -25.16
N ALA A 7 7.15 -17.49 -24.49
CA ALA A 7 6.21 -18.05 -23.51
C ALA A 7 5.83 -17.05 -22.41
N PHE A 8 6.78 -16.20 -21.99
CA PHE A 8 6.54 -15.11 -21.04
C PHE A 8 5.56 -14.04 -21.54
N ILE A 9 5.67 -13.66 -22.81
CA ILE A 9 4.76 -12.66 -23.42
C ILE A 9 3.35 -13.24 -23.47
N GLU A 10 3.21 -14.51 -23.83
CA GLU A 10 1.90 -15.16 -23.89
C GLU A 10 1.27 -15.34 -22.49
N PHE A 11 2.08 -15.70 -21.50
CA PHE A 11 1.63 -15.75 -20.11
C PHE A 11 1.12 -14.37 -19.64
N PHE A 12 1.91 -13.31 -19.83
CA PHE A 12 1.54 -11.97 -19.40
C PHE A 12 0.28 -11.47 -20.11
N TYR A 13 0.15 -11.72 -21.42
CA TYR A 13 -1.03 -11.38 -22.19
C TYR A 13 -2.31 -12.09 -21.71
N ARG A 14 -2.20 -13.38 -21.35
CA ARG A 14 -3.33 -14.14 -20.79
C ARG A 14 -3.66 -13.65 -19.38
N PHE A 15 -2.64 -13.42 -18.55
CA PHE A 15 -2.80 -12.91 -17.20
C PHE A 15 -3.47 -11.54 -17.15
N SER A 16 -3.04 -10.61 -18.02
CA SER A 16 -3.57 -9.24 -18.09
C SER A 16 -5.05 -9.18 -18.51
N ARG A 17 -5.60 -10.26 -19.07
CA ARG A 17 -7.03 -10.39 -19.40
C ARG A 17 -7.89 -10.89 -18.25
N SER A 18 -7.30 -11.37 -17.16
CA SER A 18 -8.02 -11.80 -15.97
C SER A 18 -8.19 -10.62 -15.01
N PHE A 19 -9.43 -10.13 -14.81
CA PHE A 19 -9.70 -9.04 -13.87
C PHE A 19 -9.21 -9.37 -12.46
N ALA A 20 -9.56 -10.55 -11.93
CA ALA A 20 -9.15 -10.96 -10.60
C ALA A 20 -7.63 -11.10 -10.46
N GLY A 21 -6.95 -11.63 -11.50
CA GLY A 21 -5.50 -11.77 -11.52
C GLY A 21 -4.79 -10.41 -11.47
N VAL A 22 -5.19 -9.49 -12.36
CA VAL A 22 -4.64 -8.13 -12.41
C VAL A 22 -4.95 -7.37 -11.12
N PHE A 23 -6.18 -7.46 -10.61
CA PHE A 23 -6.57 -6.80 -9.37
C PHE A 23 -5.72 -7.26 -8.17
N GLY A 24 -5.56 -8.57 -8.00
CA GLY A 24 -4.73 -9.13 -6.93
C GLY A 24 -3.26 -8.71 -7.07
N PHE A 25 -2.72 -8.72 -8.29
CA PHE A 25 -1.35 -8.25 -8.55
C PHE A 25 -1.17 -6.76 -8.25
N VAL A 26 -2.13 -5.91 -8.63
CA VAL A 26 -2.08 -4.46 -8.34
C VAL A 26 -2.12 -4.22 -6.84
N ILE A 27 -2.99 -4.91 -6.10
CA ILE A 27 -3.01 -4.81 -4.62
C ILE A 27 -1.65 -5.21 -4.04
N LEU A 28 -1.12 -6.36 -4.44
CA LEU A 28 0.16 -6.84 -3.93
C LEU A 28 1.30 -5.87 -4.25
N ALA A 29 1.38 -5.39 -5.49
CA ALA A 29 2.37 -4.40 -5.90
C ALA A 29 2.23 -3.10 -5.09
N THR A 30 1.00 -2.65 -4.84
CA THR A 30 0.73 -1.48 -4.00
C THR A 30 1.22 -1.68 -2.57
N LEU A 31 0.94 -2.84 -1.95
CA LEU A 31 1.42 -3.16 -0.60
C LEU A 31 2.95 -3.18 -0.51
N ILE A 32 3.63 -3.72 -1.52
CA ILE A 32 5.09 -3.73 -1.58
C ILE A 32 5.62 -2.29 -1.65
N VAL A 33 5.05 -1.46 -2.52
CA VAL A 33 5.45 -0.04 -2.65
C VAL A 33 5.20 0.72 -1.34
N LEU A 34 4.03 0.54 -0.72
CA LEU A 34 3.72 1.17 0.57
C LEU A 34 4.68 0.74 1.67
N SER A 35 5.03 -0.56 1.74
CA SER A 35 5.99 -1.08 2.73
C SER A 35 7.37 -0.42 2.63
N LEU A 36 7.79 -0.01 1.42
CA LEU A 36 9.05 0.72 1.22
C LEU A 36 8.95 2.22 1.59
N ILE A 37 7.76 2.82 1.44
CA ILE A 37 7.54 4.26 1.67
C ILE A 37 7.24 4.57 3.13
N ILE A 38 6.38 3.78 3.78
CA ILE A 38 5.94 3.97 5.17
C ILE A 38 7.10 4.26 6.15
N PRO A 39 8.20 3.48 6.21
CA PRO A 39 9.28 3.77 7.15
C PRO A 39 10.00 5.11 6.89
N LEU A 40 9.85 5.70 5.71
CA LEU A 40 10.42 7.00 5.36
C LEU A 40 9.49 8.17 5.71
N THR A 41 8.19 7.92 5.84
CA THR A 41 7.18 8.96 6.09
C THR A 41 6.59 8.91 7.49
N THR A 42 6.62 7.76 8.16
CA THR A 42 6.01 7.59 9.48
C THR A 42 6.93 8.02 10.62
N LYS A 43 6.39 8.77 11.59
CA LYS A 43 7.07 9.10 12.85
C LYS A 43 7.33 7.85 13.70
N ASP A 44 8.10 8.02 14.78
CA ASP A 44 8.41 6.93 15.70
C ASP A 44 7.12 6.30 16.28
N PRO A 45 6.84 5.03 15.96
CA PRO A 45 5.59 4.36 16.38
C PRO A 45 5.58 3.99 17.87
N LEU A 46 6.67 4.25 18.60
CA LEU A 46 6.78 4.03 20.04
C LEU A 46 6.38 5.28 20.84
N ILE A 47 6.23 6.44 20.19
CA ILE A 47 5.77 7.66 20.83
C ILE A 47 4.25 7.62 20.99
N ILE A 48 3.77 7.83 22.20
CA ILE A 48 2.33 7.84 22.56
C ILE A 48 1.90 9.27 22.83
N ASP A 49 0.79 9.70 22.26
CA ASP A 49 0.22 11.04 22.43
C ASP A 49 -1.28 10.97 22.78
N VAL A 50 -1.57 10.78 24.06
CA VAL A 50 -2.93 10.52 24.54
C VAL A 50 -3.88 11.72 24.33
N GLU A 51 -3.34 12.94 24.18
CA GLU A 51 -4.16 14.13 23.91
C GLU A 51 -4.80 14.07 22.52
N ASN A 52 -4.05 13.59 21.54
CA ASN A 52 -4.44 13.52 20.13
C ASN A 52 -4.87 12.10 19.73
N ARG A 53 -5.63 11.39 20.58
CA ARG A 53 -6.11 10.01 20.30
C ARG A 53 -7.39 9.97 19.48
N ASN A 54 -7.55 8.93 18.66
CA ASN A 54 -8.72 8.69 17.81
C ASN A 54 -9.07 9.88 16.91
N GLU A 55 -8.07 10.60 16.44
CA GLU A 55 -8.29 11.67 15.48
C GLU A 55 -8.73 11.12 14.14
N THR A 56 -9.58 11.88 13.46
CA THR A 56 -10.05 11.56 12.12
C THR A 56 -9.08 12.05 11.05
N PHE A 57 -9.31 11.64 9.81
CA PHE A 57 -8.53 12.05 8.64
C PHE A 57 -8.24 13.56 8.60
N PHE A 58 -7.00 13.91 8.27
CA PHE A 58 -6.51 15.29 8.06
C PHE A 58 -6.63 16.22 9.28
N THR A 59 -6.57 15.67 10.49
CA THR A 59 -6.61 16.44 11.75
C THR A 59 -5.19 16.59 12.29
N ASN A 60 -4.82 17.77 12.81
CA ASN A 60 -3.52 18.05 13.45
C ASN A 60 -2.28 17.58 12.66
N GLY A 61 -2.38 17.53 11.33
CA GLY A 61 -1.31 17.06 10.45
C GLY A 61 -1.28 15.55 10.20
N HIS A 62 -2.14 14.77 10.85
CA HIS A 62 -2.30 13.33 10.67
C HIS A 62 -3.15 13.02 9.43
N ILE A 63 -2.56 12.42 8.40
CA ILE A 63 -3.26 12.13 7.13
C ILE A 63 -4.37 11.10 7.34
N LEU A 64 -4.05 10.00 8.02
CA LEU A 64 -5.00 8.93 8.32
C LEU A 64 -5.59 9.01 9.73
N GLY A 65 -5.27 10.07 10.47
CA GLY A 65 -5.65 10.21 11.88
C GLY A 65 -4.74 9.40 12.81
N THR A 66 -5.21 9.18 14.03
CA THR A 66 -4.45 8.53 15.09
C THR A 66 -5.20 7.35 15.71
N ASP A 67 -4.44 6.42 16.30
CA ASP A 67 -5.03 5.30 17.02
C ASP A 67 -5.44 5.64 18.47
N ALA A 68 -5.86 4.63 19.23
CA ALA A 68 -6.29 4.80 20.62
C ALA A 68 -5.16 5.25 21.58
N LEU A 69 -3.90 5.12 21.16
CA LEU A 69 -2.71 5.59 21.87
C LEU A 69 -2.22 6.94 21.31
N GLY A 70 -2.92 7.52 20.34
CA GLY A 70 -2.52 8.77 19.68
C GLY A 70 -1.34 8.62 18.74
N ARG A 71 -1.05 7.40 18.28
CA ARG A 71 0.00 7.17 17.30
C ARG A 71 -0.52 7.47 15.91
N ASP A 72 0.32 8.12 15.10
CA ASP A 72 -0.02 8.39 13.70
C ASP A 72 -0.16 7.08 12.90
N LEU A 73 -1.23 6.97 12.13
CA LEU A 73 -1.51 5.82 11.27
C LEU A 73 -0.74 5.83 9.94
N TRP A 74 -0.13 6.96 9.55
CA TRP A 74 0.60 7.15 8.29
C TRP A 74 1.91 7.93 8.43
N GLY A 75 1.92 9.07 9.13
CA GLY A 75 3.14 9.81 9.46
C GLY A 75 2.95 11.19 10.08
#